data_AF-A0A7K8MSG9-F1
#
_entry.id   AF-A0A7K8MSG9-F1
#
_cell.length_a   1.000
_cell.length_b   1.000
_cell.length_c   1.000
_cell.angle_alpha   90.00
_cell.angle_beta   90.00
_cell.angle_gamma   90.00
#
_symmetry.space_group_name_H-M   'P 1'
#
loop_
_entity.id
_entity.type
_entity.pdbx_description
1 polymer ?
#
loop_
_entity_poly.entity_id
_entity_poly.type
_entity_poly.pdbx_seq_one_letter_code
_entity_poly.pdbx_strand_id
1 'polypeptide(L)'
;QVFSQIRNEHFSNVFGFLSQKSRNLQAQYDRRRGMDIKQMKDFVSQELKGLKQEHRLLSLHIGACESIMKKKTKQDFQETIKAEHSLLEGFDVRESTSFIEEHIDRQVSPIESLRLMCLLSITENGLIPKDYRSLKTQYLQSYGPEHLLTFHNLKRIGLLTEQSAGETLTAVENKVSKLVTDRAAGKITDAFNSLARKSNFRAISKKLGLIPRLDGEYDLKMPRDMAYVFGGAYVPLSCKIIEQVLERRGWQGLEEVVRLLNGNEFSVSGSGRGGLGAVGLAAGMSYSTLPYPDSAVEDNPAWESQRVVLAVFLGGCTFSEIAALRFLGKERGCKFIFLTTAITNSARMMEAMIEAKA
;
A
#
# COMPACT_ATOMS: atom_id res chain seq x y z
N GLN A 1 -4.53 -10.74 -23.26
CA GLN A 1 -5.70 -11.24 -22.50
C GLN A 1 -5.31 -11.93 -21.20
N VAL A 2 -4.32 -12.84 -21.19
CA VAL A 2 -3.85 -13.49 -19.94
C VAL A 2 -3.39 -12.47 -18.89
N PHE A 3 -2.50 -11.54 -19.25
CA PHE A 3 -1.99 -10.54 -18.30
C PHE A 3 -3.09 -9.70 -17.63
N SER A 4 -4.13 -9.28 -18.37
CA SER A 4 -5.23 -8.48 -17.81
C SER A 4 -6.05 -9.24 -16.76
N GLN A 5 -6.06 -10.57 -16.81
CA GLN A 5 -6.79 -11.43 -15.87
C GLN A 5 -5.98 -11.76 -14.61
N ILE A 6 -4.65 -11.60 -14.63
CA ILE A 6 -3.79 -11.97 -13.50
C ILE A 6 -3.11 -10.78 -12.82
N ARG A 7 -2.92 -9.65 -13.53
CA ARG A 7 -2.10 -8.52 -13.03
C ARG A 7 -2.63 -7.82 -11.79
N ASN A 8 -3.94 -7.95 -11.52
CA ASN A 8 -4.59 -7.34 -10.35
C ASN A 8 -4.99 -8.40 -9.32
N GLU A 9 -4.69 -9.68 -9.56
CA GLU A 9 -5.00 -10.77 -8.63
C GLU A 9 -3.88 -10.92 -7.60
N HIS A 10 -4.22 -11.41 -6.41
CA HIS A 10 -3.19 -11.82 -5.47
C HIS A 10 -2.42 -13.03 -6.02
N PHE A 11 -1.10 -13.07 -5.80
CA PHE A 11 -0.21 -14.06 -6.41
C PHE A 11 -0.60 -15.51 -6.11
N SER A 12 -1.19 -15.79 -4.93
CA SER A 12 -1.68 -17.13 -4.56
C SER A 12 -2.66 -17.73 -5.57
N ASN A 13 -3.42 -16.89 -6.29
CA ASN A 13 -4.46 -17.33 -7.21
C ASN A 13 -3.92 -17.48 -8.65
N VAL A 14 -2.79 -16.87 -8.95
CA VAL A 14 -2.25 -16.78 -10.32
C VAL A 14 -1.84 -18.14 -10.85
N PHE A 15 -1.15 -18.96 -10.05
CA PHE A 15 -0.70 -20.29 -10.51
C PHE A 15 -1.87 -21.20 -10.87
N GLY A 16 -2.89 -21.27 -10.02
CA GLY A 16 -4.10 -22.06 -10.27
C GLY A 16 -4.82 -21.62 -11.55
N PHE A 17 -4.93 -20.31 -11.76
CA PHE A 17 -5.49 -19.74 -12.98
C PHE A 17 -4.69 -20.13 -14.24
N LEU A 18 -3.37 -19.96 -14.22
CA LEU A 18 -2.51 -20.28 -15.36
C LEU A 18 -2.54 -21.78 -15.69
N SER A 19 -2.53 -22.63 -14.66
CA SER A 19 -2.64 -24.09 -14.82
C SER A 19 -3.96 -24.49 -15.48
N GLN A 20 -5.09 -23.94 -15.01
CA GLN A 20 -6.39 -24.19 -15.64
C GLN A 20 -6.44 -23.70 -17.09
N LYS A 21 -5.92 -22.50 -17.34
CA LYS A 21 -5.87 -21.91 -18.67
C LYS A 21 -5.02 -22.73 -19.64
N SER A 22 -3.92 -23.32 -19.15
CA SER A 22 -3.04 -24.23 -19.90
C SER A 22 -3.78 -25.50 -20.32
N ARG A 23 -4.48 -26.16 -19.38
CA ARG A 23 -5.30 -27.34 -19.69
C ARG A 23 -6.39 -27.03 -20.73
N ASN A 24 -7.07 -25.90 -20.59
CA ASN A 24 -8.10 -25.48 -21.52
C ASN A 24 -7.52 -25.23 -22.94
N LEU A 25 -6.35 -24.61 -23.03
CA LEU A 25 -5.68 -24.36 -24.30
C LEU A 25 -5.22 -25.67 -24.96
N GLN A 26 -4.66 -26.59 -24.19
CA GLN A 26 -4.28 -27.91 -24.68
C GLN A 26 -5.48 -28.68 -25.25
N ALA A 27 -6.62 -28.65 -24.53
CA ALA A 27 -7.85 -29.26 -25.01
C ALA A 27 -8.35 -28.66 -26.35
N GLN A 28 -8.15 -27.36 -26.59
CA GLN A 28 -8.50 -26.73 -27.87
C GLN A 28 -7.57 -27.20 -29.00
N TYR A 29 -6.28 -27.39 -28.73
CA TYR A 29 -5.36 -27.98 -29.70
C TYR A 29 -5.72 -29.42 -30.02
N ASP A 30 -6.12 -30.22 -29.03
CA ASP A 30 -6.42 -31.64 -29.24
C ASP A 30 -7.69 -31.87 -30.07
N ARG A 31 -8.64 -30.92 -30.09
CA ARG A 31 -9.83 -30.97 -30.97
C ARG A 31 -9.50 -31.11 -32.44
N ARG A 32 -8.32 -30.66 -32.88
CA ARG A 32 -7.86 -30.81 -34.27
C ARG A 32 -7.80 -32.27 -34.74
N ARG A 33 -7.68 -33.22 -33.80
CA ARG A 33 -7.51 -34.65 -34.12
C ARG A 33 -8.80 -35.33 -34.62
N GLY A 34 -9.95 -34.66 -34.54
CA GLY A 34 -11.25 -35.20 -34.98
C GLY A 34 -11.99 -34.33 -36.00
N MET A 35 -11.31 -33.36 -36.62
CA MET A 35 -11.93 -32.44 -37.59
C MET A 35 -11.96 -33.03 -39.01
N ASP A 36 -13.04 -32.76 -39.75
CA ASP A 36 -13.06 -33.00 -41.19
C ASP A 36 -12.19 -31.98 -41.97
N ILE A 37 -12.03 -32.19 -43.28
CA ILE A 37 -11.16 -31.35 -44.12
C ILE A 37 -11.63 -29.88 -44.16
N LYS A 38 -12.94 -29.63 -44.15
CA LYS A 38 -13.50 -28.27 -44.19
C LYS A 38 -13.25 -27.57 -42.86
N GLN A 39 -13.56 -28.25 -41.76
CA GLN A 39 -13.31 -27.80 -40.39
C GLN A 39 -11.81 -27.55 -40.13
N MET A 40 -10.93 -28.39 -40.67
CA MET A 40 -9.48 -28.21 -40.56
C MET A 40 -9.01 -26.94 -41.29
N LYS A 41 -9.56 -26.66 -42.49
CA LYS A 41 -9.24 -25.43 -43.24
C LYS A 41 -9.70 -24.19 -42.48
N ASP A 42 -10.90 -24.22 -41.91
CA ASP A 42 -11.45 -23.13 -41.11
C ASP A 42 -10.62 -22.92 -39.84
N PHE A 43 -10.26 -23.99 -39.13
CA PHE A 43 -9.41 -23.95 -37.95
C PHE A 43 -8.02 -23.35 -38.23
N VAL A 44 -7.35 -23.79 -39.29
CA VAL A 44 -6.02 -23.29 -39.68
C VAL A 44 -6.08 -21.82 -40.07
N SER A 45 -7.12 -21.40 -40.79
CA SER A 45 -7.24 -20.03 -41.30
C SER A 45 -7.71 -19.03 -40.25
N GLN A 46 -8.58 -19.44 -39.31
CA GLN A 46 -9.25 -18.52 -38.38
C GLN A 46 -8.73 -18.62 -36.94
N GLU A 47 -8.40 -19.81 -36.45
CA GLU A 47 -8.16 -20.04 -35.00
C GLU A 47 -6.68 -20.28 -34.64
N LEU A 48 -5.95 -21.02 -35.49
CA LEU A 48 -4.60 -21.51 -35.17
C LEU A 48 -3.61 -20.38 -34.83
N LYS A 49 -3.70 -19.25 -35.53
CA LYS A 49 -2.82 -18.09 -35.27
C LYS A 49 -3.06 -17.52 -33.87
N GLY A 50 -4.32 -17.37 -33.46
CA GLY A 50 -4.70 -16.91 -32.13
C GLY A 50 -4.24 -17.88 -31.04
N LEU A 51 -4.49 -19.18 -31.24
CA LEU A 51 -4.07 -20.25 -30.34
C LEU A 51 -2.55 -20.29 -30.13
N LYS A 52 -1.76 -20.11 -31.20
CA LYS A 52 -0.28 -20.06 -31.10
C LYS A 52 0.19 -18.85 -30.30
N GLN A 53 -0.43 -17.69 -30.51
CA GLN A 53 -0.09 -16.49 -29.77
C GLN A 53 -0.47 -16.63 -28.29
N GLU A 54 -1.64 -17.17 -27.98
CA GLU A 54 -2.09 -17.42 -26.61
C GLU A 54 -1.16 -18.41 -25.89
N HIS A 55 -0.74 -19.48 -26.57
CA HIS A 55 0.23 -20.43 -26.03
C HIS A 55 1.55 -19.75 -25.66
N ARG A 56 2.13 -18.94 -26.57
CA ARG A 56 3.39 -18.23 -26.32
C ARG A 56 3.29 -17.30 -25.10
N LEU A 57 2.21 -16.51 -25.02
CA LEU A 57 2.00 -15.58 -23.90
C LEU A 57 1.77 -16.33 -22.58
N LEU A 58 1.04 -17.45 -22.62
CA LEU A 58 0.80 -18.28 -21.45
C LEU A 58 2.10 -18.90 -20.93
N SER A 59 2.94 -19.46 -21.80
CA SER A 59 4.25 -20.00 -21.42
C SER A 59 5.15 -18.94 -20.77
N LEU A 60 5.14 -17.70 -21.28
CA LEU A 60 5.88 -16.59 -20.68
C LEU A 60 5.41 -16.31 -19.24
N HIS A 61 4.09 -16.24 -19.03
CA HIS A 61 3.53 -15.99 -17.71
C HIS A 61 3.74 -17.16 -16.72
N ILE A 62 3.75 -18.40 -17.20
CA ILE A 62 4.10 -19.58 -16.38
C ILE A 62 5.56 -19.47 -15.92
N GLY A 63 6.51 -19.21 -16.83
CA GLY A 63 7.92 -19.06 -16.46
C GLY A 63 8.18 -17.90 -15.48
N ALA A 64 7.46 -16.79 -15.63
CA ALA A 64 7.49 -15.69 -14.67
C ALA A 64 6.91 -16.11 -13.30
N CYS A 65 5.77 -16.81 -13.30
CA CYS A 65 5.14 -17.31 -12.08
C CYS A 65 6.06 -18.29 -11.32
N GLU A 66 6.72 -19.20 -12.03
CA GLU A 66 7.69 -20.14 -11.44
C GLU A 66 8.89 -19.42 -10.81
N SER A 67 9.42 -18.40 -11.50
CA SER A 67 10.52 -17.58 -10.97
C SER A 67 10.13 -16.85 -9.68
N ILE A 68 8.92 -16.28 -9.62
CA ILE A 68 8.40 -15.63 -8.41
C ILE A 68 8.19 -16.67 -7.30
N MET A 69 7.63 -17.85 -7.61
CA MET A 69 7.38 -18.90 -6.64
C MET A 69 8.68 -19.37 -5.98
N LYS A 70 9.75 -19.57 -6.77
CA LYS A 70 11.08 -19.93 -6.27
C LYS A 70 11.65 -18.93 -5.26
N LYS A 71 11.34 -17.63 -5.41
CA LYS A 71 11.72 -16.60 -4.43
C LYS A 71 10.81 -16.64 -3.20
N LYS A 72 9.49 -16.76 -3.39
CA LYS A 72 8.49 -16.76 -2.32
C LYS A 72 8.68 -17.93 -1.34
N THR A 73 9.14 -19.09 -1.79
CA THR A 73 9.34 -20.27 -0.93
C THR A 73 10.64 -20.24 -0.11
N LYS A 74 11.50 -19.24 -0.29
CA LYS A 74 12.73 -19.11 0.50
C LYS A 74 12.42 -18.68 1.93
N GLN A 75 13.15 -19.25 2.90
CA GLN A 75 13.00 -18.92 4.31
C GLN A 75 13.24 -17.42 4.58
N ASP A 76 14.31 -16.83 4.05
CA ASP A 76 14.62 -15.40 4.23
C ASP A 76 13.45 -14.50 3.78
N PHE A 77 12.74 -14.88 2.71
CA PHE A 77 11.58 -14.12 2.22
C PHE A 77 10.41 -14.21 3.21
N GLN A 78 10.14 -15.38 3.79
CA GLN A 78 9.07 -15.57 4.76
C GLN A 78 9.35 -14.82 6.06
N GLU A 79 10.60 -14.84 6.53
CA GLU A 79 11.02 -14.10 7.73
C GLU A 79 10.92 -12.58 7.51
N THR A 80 11.31 -12.09 6.33
CA THR A 80 11.13 -10.68 5.95
C THR A 80 9.66 -10.27 5.98
N ILE A 81 8.77 -11.06 5.37
CA ILE A 81 7.32 -10.78 5.37
C ILE A 81 6.76 -10.82 6.79
N LYS A 82 7.20 -11.77 7.62
CA LYS A 82 6.80 -11.84 9.03
C LYS A 82 7.19 -10.56 9.78
N ALA A 83 8.42 -10.09 9.62
CA ALA A 83 8.87 -8.84 10.23
C ALA A 83 8.08 -7.63 9.70
N GLU A 84 7.84 -7.53 8.39
CA GLU A 84 7.01 -6.46 7.81
C GLU A 84 5.59 -6.46 8.42
N HIS A 85 4.96 -7.62 8.58
CA HIS A 85 3.63 -7.74 9.19
C HIS A 85 3.63 -7.38 10.68
N SER A 86 4.58 -7.89 11.47
CA SER A 86 4.72 -7.56 12.89
C SER A 86 4.84 -6.06 13.13
N LEU A 87 5.64 -5.36 12.30
CA LEU A 87 5.78 -3.91 12.37
C LEU A 87 4.46 -3.17 12.05
N LEU A 88 3.71 -3.63 11.04
CA LEU A 88 2.43 -3.04 10.66
C LEU A 88 1.35 -3.24 11.75
N GLU A 89 1.33 -4.39 12.39
CA GLU A 89 0.44 -4.69 13.51
C GLU A 89 0.87 -3.98 14.81
N GLY A 90 2.15 -3.61 14.89
CA GLY A 90 2.75 -2.96 16.04
C GLY A 90 3.04 -3.93 17.19
N PHE A 91 3.28 -5.19 16.86
CA PHE A 91 3.73 -6.26 17.77
C PHE A 91 5.22 -6.56 17.54
N ASP A 92 5.84 -7.19 18.52
CA ASP A 92 7.19 -7.76 18.41
C ASP A 92 8.23 -6.78 17.81
N VAL A 93 8.17 -5.51 18.22
CA VAL A 93 9.02 -4.43 17.67
C VAL A 93 10.50 -4.70 17.98
N ARG A 94 10.80 -5.30 19.14
CA ARG A 94 12.17 -5.65 19.53
C ARG A 94 12.70 -6.79 18.67
N GLU A 95 11.91 -7.84 18.48
CA GLU A 95 12.22 -8.99 17.64
C GLU A 95 12.39 -8.55 16.18
N SER A 96 11.53 -7.66 15.70
CA SER A 96 11.66 -7.04 14.37
C SER A 96 12.94 -6.22 14.25
N THR A 97 13.33 -5.49 15.31
CA THR A 97 14.61 -4.76 15.35
C THR A 97 15.79 -5.72 15.30
N SER A 98 15.79 -6.78 16.10
CA SER A 98 16.85 -7.81 16.08
C SER A 98 16.93 -8.53 14.73
N PHE A 99 15.79 -8.80 14.07
CA PHE A 99 15.79 -9.32 12.70
C PHE A 99 16.46 -8.36 11.71
N ILE A 100 16.23 -7.05 11.84
CA ILE A 100 16.88 -6.04 11.01
C ILE A 100 18.40 -6.01 11.25
N GLU A 101 18.83 -6.08 12.51
CA GLU A 101 20.26 -6.19 12.88
C GLU A 101 20.89 -7.43 12.21
N GLU A 102 20.28 -8.61 12.37
CA GLU A 102 20.77 -9.84 11.75
C GLU A 102 20.82 -9.73 10.21
N HIS A 103 19.81 -9.13 9.60
CA HIS A 103 19.76 -8.92 8.15
C HIS A 103 20.88 -7.99 7.65
N ILE A 104 21.28 -7.00 8.47
CA ILE A 104 22.42 -6.11 8.19
C ILE A 104 23.74 -6.85 8.39
N ASP A 105 23.90 -7.58 9.49
CA ASP A 105 25.11 -8.32 9.84
C ASP A 105 25.42 -9.43 8.83
N ARG A 106 24.38 -10.10 8.32
CA ARG A 106 24.49 -11.11 7.25
C ARG A 106 24.70 -10.51 5.85
N GLN A 107 24.67 -9.17 5.72
CA GLN A 107 24.80 -8.45 4.45
C GLN A 107 23.81 -8.94 3.36
N VAL A 108 22.57 -9.25 3.73
CA VAL A 108 21.60 -9.87 2.81
C VAL A 108 21.30 -8.94 1.62
N SER A 109 20.96 -7.68 1.89
CA SER A 109 20.72 -6.67 0.85
C SER A 109 20.65 -5.26 1.46
N PRO A 110 21.46 -4.29 0.96
CA PRO A 110 21.45 -2.93 1.47
C PRO A 110 20.09 -2.24 1.30
N ILE A 111 19.39 -2.51 0.19
CA ILE A 111 18.08 -1.93 -0.12
C ILE A 111 17.00 -2.52 0.79
N GLU A 112 16.99 -3.83 1.00
CA GLU A 112 15.99 -4.49 1.84
C GLU A 112 16.19 -4.10 3.32
N SER A 113 17.43 -4.03 3.81
CA SER A 113 17.75 -3.48 5.14
C SER A 113 17.23 -2.05 5.31
N LEU A 114 17.49 -1.13 4.37
CA LEU A 114 16.99 0.25 4.46
C LEU A 114 15.48 0.33 4.48
N ARG A 115 14.80 -0.51 3.68
CA ARG A 115 13.33 -0.57 3.66
C ARG A 115 12.78 -0.98 5.01
N LEU A 116 13.33 -2.01 5.64
CA LEU A 116 12.89 -2.48 6.95
C LEU A 116 13.14 -1.42 8.03
N MET A 117 14.31 -0.76 8.00
CA MET A 117 14.61 0.36 8.90
C MET A 117 13.62 1.53 8.73
N CYS A 118 13.29 1.89 7.49
CA CYS A 118 12.30 2.94 7.21
C CYS A 118 10.90 2.51 7.67
N LEU A 119 10.51 1.25 7.44
CA LEU A 119 9.22 0.74 7.91
C LEU A 119 9.11 0.84 9.43
N LEU A 120 10.13 0.36 10.16
CA LEU A 120 10.19 0.47 11.62
C LEU A 120 10.09 1.93 12.08
N SER A 121 10.84 2.83 11.44
CA SER A 121 10.78 4.27 11.75
C SER A 121 9.38 4.85 11.51
N ILE A 122 8.72 4.52 10.40
CA ILE A 122 7.39 5.04 10.08
C ILE A 122 6.33 4.48 11.02
N THR A 123 6.41 3.19 11.37
CA THR A 123 5.42 2.55 12.25
C THR A 123 5.57 3.01 13.70
N GLU A 124 6.73 3.51 14.11
CA GLU A 124 7.02 3.91 15.50
C GLU A 124 7.27 5.43 15.70
N ASN A 125 6.94 6.27 14.71
CA ASN A 125 7.19 7.73 14.73
C ASN A 125 8.68 8.10 14.98
N GLY A 126 9.58 7.41 14.29
CA GLY A 126 11.01 7.51 14.45
C GLY A 126 11.58 6.44 15.37
N LEU A 127 12.89 6.22 15.27
CA LEU A 127 13.63 5.27 16.10
C LEU A 127 14.12 5.95 17.38
N ILE A 128 14.23 5.18 18.46
CA ILE A 128 14.87 5.64 19.69
C ILE A 128 16.33 6.04 19.35
N PRO A 129 16.86 7.17 19.84
CA PRO A 129 18.18 7.67 19.42
C PRO A 129 19.33 6.67 19.59
N LYS A 130 19.25 5.81 20.61
CA LYS A 130 20.21 4.71 20.84
C LYS A 130 20.14 3.68 19.70
N ASP A 131 18.94 3.21 19.37
CA ASP A 131 18.71 2.17 18.36
C ASP A 131 19.00 2.71 16.96
N TYR A 132 18.61 3.97 16.68
CA TYR A 132 18.97 4.66 15.44
C TYR A 132 20.49 4.69 15.25
N ARG A 133 21.24 5.07 16.28
CA ARG A 133 22.71 5.12 16.22
C ARG A 133 23.31 3.73 16.04
N SER A 134 22.77 2.73 16.74
CA SER A 134 23.21 1.33 16.63
C SER A 134 23.03 0.83 15.20
N LEU A 135 21.80 0.83 14.69
CA LEU A 135 21.46 0.35 13.35
C LEU A 135 22.20 1.13 12.25
N LYS A 136 22.32 2.46 12.37
CA LYS A 136 23.10 3.27 11.43
C LYS A 136 24.57 2.83 11.44
N THR A 137 25.16 2.60 12.61
CA THR A 137 26.57 2.22 12.72
C THR A 137 26.81 0.85 12.10
N GLN A 138 25.97 -0.14 12.45
CA GLN A 138 26.02 -1.47 11.85
C GLN A 138 25.86 -1.41 10.33
N TYR A 139 24.88 -0.64 9.83
CA TYR A 139 24.64 -0.50 8.40
C TYR A 139 25.85 0.08 7.66
N LEU A 140 26.45 1.16 8.18
CA LEU A 140 27.61 1.80 7.55
C LEU A 140 28.86 0.90 7.60
N GLN A 141 29.01 0.11 8.65
CA GLN A 141 30.10 -0.87 8.75
C GLN A 141 29.90 -2.04 7.78
N SER A 142 28.66 -2.52 7.61
CA SER A 142 28.34 -3.64 6.73
C SER A 142 28.30 -3.29 5.25
N TYR A 143 27.75 -2.12 4.89
CA TYR A 143 27.50 -1.75 3.48
C TYR A 143 28.35 -0.59 2.97
N GLY A 144 29.07 0.11 3.86
CA GLY A 144 30.03 1.13 3.49
C GLY A 144 29.66 2.55 3.95
N PRO A 145 30.67 3.42 4.20
CA PRO A 145 30.48 4.78 4.69
C PRO A 145 29.80 5.72 3.68
N GLU A 146 29.78 5.38 2.39
CA GLU A 146 29.08 6.16 1.35
C GLU A 146 27.59 6.35 1.66
N HIS A 147 26.99 5.40 2.40
CA HIS A 147 25.59 5.49 2.79
C HIS A 147 25.32 6.54 3.87
N LEU A 148 26.33 7.25 4.39
CA LEU A 148 26.13 8.37 5.30
C LEU A 148 25.20 9.44 4.68
N LEU A 149 25.36 9.70 3.37
CA LEU A 149 24.54 10.64 2.61
C LEU A 149 23.13 10.06 2.34
N THR A 150 23.03 8.75 2.15
CA THR A 150 21.72 8.05 2.11
C THR A 150 20.93 8.24 3.40
N PHE A 151 21.55 8.05 4.57
CA PHE A 151 20.90 8.31 5.86
C PHE A 151 20.52 9.78 6.04
N HIS A 152 21.36 10.70 5.59
CA HIS A 152 21.03 12.12 5.59
C HIS A 152 19.77 12.41 4.77
N ASN A 153 19.71 11.90 3.53
CA ASN A 153 18.56 12.07 2.64
C ASN A 153 17.28 11.47 3.23
N LEU A 154 17.33 10.23 3.74
CA LEU A 154 16.20 9.54 4.35
C LEU A 154 15.65 10.27 5.59
N LYS A 155 16.55 10.82 6.43
CA LYS A 155 16.16 11.63 7.59
C LYS A 155 15.50 12.94 7.14
N ARG A 156 16.01 13.57 6.08
CA ARG A 156 15.49 14.83 5.54
C ARG A 156 14.07 14.69 4.99
N ILE A 157 13.75 13.55 4.37
CA ILE A 157 12.42 13.26 3.83
C ILE A 157 11.49 12.57 4.84
N GLY A 158 11.96 12.32 6.06
CA GLY A 158 11.15 11.79 7.16
C GLY A 158 10.94 10.27 7.18
N LEU A 159 11.57 9.50 6.29
CA LEU A 159 11.40 8.03 6.26
C LEU A 159 12.18 7.31 7.35
N LEU A 160 13.34 7.82 7.74
CA LEU A 160 14.19 7.22 8.76
C LEU A 160 14.69 8.32 9.71
N THR A 161 14.00 8.47 10.84
CA THR A 161 14.20 9.59 11.77
C THR A 161 14.50 9.11 13.18
N GLU A 162 15.05 10.02 13.99
CA GLU A 162 15.19 9.84 15.44
C GLU A 162 13.96 10.44 16.12
N GLN A 163 13.45 9.78 17.15
CA GLN A 163 12.37 10.33 17.97
C GLN A 163 12.84 11.64 18.64
N SER A 164 12.01 12.68 18.55
CA SER A 164 12.26 13.93 19.26
C SER A 164 12.03 13.76 20.77
N ALA A 165 12.91 14.35 21.59
CA ALA A 165 12.78 14.28 23.05
C ALA A 165 11.51 14.99 23.57
N GLY A 166 11.06 16.05 22.89
CA GLY A 166 9.93 16.90 23.30
C GLY A 166 8.54 16.28 23.15
N GLU A 167 8.32 15.45 22.12
CA GLU A 167 7.03 14.75 21.93
C GLU A 167 6.81 13.62 22.94
N THR A 168 7.87 13.20 23.63
CA THR A 168 7.83 12.20 24.70
C THR A 168 7.13 12.73 25.94
N LEU A 169 7.42 13.98 26.29
CA LEU A 169 7.13 14.53 27.61
C LEU A 169 5.66 14.95 27.71
N THR A 170 5.11 15.57 26.66
CA THR A 170 3.73 16.09 26.65
C THR A 170 2.65 15.00 26.64
N ALA A 171 2.92 13.83 26.05
CA ALA A 171 2.02 12.68 26.07
C ALA A 171 2.06 11.91 27.41
N VAL A 172 3.22 11.92 28.07
CA VAL A 172 3.44 11.29 29.38
C VAL A 172 2.81 12.13 30.48
N GLU A 173 3.00 13.46 30.48
CA GLU A 173 2.41 14.35 31.49
C GLU A 173 0.88 14.25 31.55
N ASN A 174 0.19 14.30 30.40
CA ASN A 174 -1.27 14.27 30.32
C ASN A 174 -1.91 12.94 30.78
N LYS A 175 -1.14 11.85 30.90
CA LYS A 175 -1.65 10.52 31.33
C LYS A 175 -1.06 10.04 32.64
N VAL A 176 0.15 10.46 33.01
CA VAL A 176 0.75 10.21 34.33
C VAL A 176 -0.06 10.95 35.40
N SER A 177 -0.56 12.16 35.14
CA SER A 177 -1.52 12.82 36.04
C SER A 177 -2.78 12.00 36.34
N LYS A 178 -3.12 11.02 35.48
CA LYS A 178 -4.27 10.11 35.66
C LYS A 178 -3.91 8.77 36.31
N LEU A 179 -2.62 8.41 36.38
CA LEU A 179 -2.13 7.11 36.87
C LEU A 179 -1.33 7.20 38.19
N VAL A 180 -0.94 8.41 38.62
CA VAL A 180 -0.24 8.64 39.91
C VAL A 180 -1.12 8.30 41.14
N THR A 181 -2.38 7.90 40.96
CA THR A 181 -3.22 7.40 42.06
C THR A 181 -2.86 5.99 42.53
N ASP A 182 -2.12 5.17 41.75
CA ASP A 182 -1.80 3.79 42.17
C ASP A 182 -0.29 3.55 42.37
N ARG A 183 0.09 3.43 43.65
CA ARG A 183 1.43 3.09 44.13
C ARG A 183 1.80 1.63 43.80
N ALA A 184 2.57 1.40 42.74
CA ALA A 184 3.35 0.17 42.59
C ALA A 184 4.58 0.37 41.68
N ALA A 185 5.68 0.86 42.25
CA ALA A 185 6.87 1.34 41.53
C ALA A 185 7.67 0.29 40.71
N GLY A 186 7.44 -1.01 40.89
CA GLY A 186 8.21 -2.08 40.24
C GLY A 186 7.68 -2.59 38.90
N LYS A 187 6.38 -2.41 38.61
CA LYS A 187 5.73 -2.82 37.34
C LYS A 187 5.58 -1.66 36.34
N ILE A 188 6.06 -0.48 36.73
CA ILE A 188 5.88 0.75 35.96
C ILE A 188 6.74 0.72 34.70
N THR A 189 7.94 0.15 34.71
CA THR A 189 8.87 0.20 33.56
C THR A 189 8.35 -0.56 32.34
N ASP A 190 7.78 -1.75 32.52
CA ASP A 190 7.17 -2.52 31.43
C ASP A 190 5.80 -1.96 31.03
N ALA A 191 5.05 -1.42 31.99
CA ALA A 191 3.84 -0.65 31.71
C ALA A 191 4.14 0.69 30.99
N PHE A 192 5.31 1.30 31.19
CA PHE A 192 5.76 2.53 30.53
C PHE A 192 6.20 2.27 29.09
N ASN A 193 6.88 1.14 28.86
CA ASN A 193 7.20 0.64 27.53
C ASN A 193 5.93 0.20 26.77
N SER A 194 4.92 -0.33 27.47
CA SER A 194 3.58 -0.66 26.92
C SER A 194 2.66 0.57 26.78
N LEU A 195 2.93 1.64 27.54
CA LEU A 195 2.44 3.00 27.32
C LEU A 195 3.16 3.69 26.15
N ALA A 196 3.84 2.91 25.30
CA ALA A 196 4.35 3.30 23.99
C ALA A 196 3.46 4.39 23.40
N ARG A 197 4.07 5.56 23.19
CA ARG A 197 3.44 6.69 22.50
C ARG A 197 2.66 6.11 21.33
N LYS A 198 1.36 6.38 21.24
CA LYS A 198 0.58 5.91 20.10
C LYS A 198 1.20 6.54 18.86
N SER A 199 1.93 5.74 18.10
CA SER A 199 2.44 6.15 16.80
C SER A 199 1.31 6.70 15.95
N ASN A 200 1.60 7.71 15.12
CA ASN A 200 0.62 8.31 14.23
C ASN A 200 0.08 7.24 13.28
N PHE A 201 0.97 6.38 12.77
CA PHE A 201 0.57 5.24 11.96
C PHE A 201 -0.41 4.35 12.72
N ARG A 202 -0.13 3.97 13.97
CA ARG A 202 -1.03 3.11 14.76
C ARG A 202 -2.40 3.76 15.03
N ALA A 203 -2.42 5.07 15.29
CA ALA A 203 -3.65 5.83 15.48
C ALA A 203 -4.48 5.89 14.18
N ILE A 204 -3.84 6.17 13.05
CA ILE A 204 -4.48 6.18 11.73
C ILE A 204 -4.97 4.78 11.36
N SER A 205 -4.14 3.74 11.54
CA SER A 205 -4.47 2.34 11.30
C SER A 205 -5.71 1.89 12.06
N LYS A 206 -5.84 2.30 13.33
CA LYS A 206 -7.05 2.01 14.11
C LYS A 206 -8.28 2.75 13.58
N LYS A 207 -8.15 4.01 13.20
CA LYS A 207 -9.26 4.85 12.73
C LYS A 207 -9.79 4.45 11.36
N LEU A 208 -8.88 4.10 10.46
CA LEU A 208 -9.19 3.74 9.08
C LEU A 208 -9.33 2.23 8.88
N GLY A 209 -9.04 1.41 9.89
CA GLY A 209 -9.05 -0.04 9.75
C GLY A 209 -8.03 -0.54 8.74
N LEU A 210 -6.79 -0.02 8.79
CA LEU A 210 -5.76 -0.38 7.82
C LEU A 210 -5.20 -1.79 8.02
N ILE A 211 -5.33 -2.34 9.22
CA ILE A 211 -4.92 -3.70 9.55
C ILE A 211 -6.21 -4.49 9.79
N PRO A 212 -6.65 -5.31 8.83
CA PRO A 212 -7.83 -6.14 8.98
C PRO A 212 -7.70 -7.05 10.19
N ARG A 213 -8.67 -6.99 11.11
CA ARG A 213 -8.75 -7.89 12.25
C ARG A 213 -9.69 -9.01 11.89
N LEU A 214 -9.15 -10.16 11.49
CA LEU A 214 -9.93 -11.33 11.15
C LEU A 214 -9.79 -12.38 12.24
N ASP A 215 -10.93 -12.95 12.63
CA ASP A 215 -10.98 -14.21 13.37
C ASP A 215 -10.77 -15.35 12.36
N GLY A 216 -9.50 -15.60 11.99
CA GLY A 216 -9.10 -16.66 11.05
C GLY A 216 -8.31 -16.17 9.84
N GLU A 217 -8.06 -17.08 8.89
CA GLU A 217 -7.28 -16.79 7.68
C GLU A 217 -8.04 -15.87 6.70
N TYR A 218 -7.32 -14.92 6.10
CA TYR A 218 -7.85 -14.05 5.05
C TYR A 218 -8.09 -14.85 3.77
N ASP A 219 -9.34 -14.91 3.28
CA ASP A 219 -9.65 -15.58 2.02
C ASP A 219 -9.21 -14.74 0.82
N LEU A 220 -8.06 -15.12 0.24
CA LEU A 220 -7.49 -14.46 -0.93
C LEU A 220 -8.20 -14.83 -2.24
N LYS A 221 -9.02 -15.89 -2.28
CA LYS A 221 -9.79 -16.26 -3.47
C LYS A 221 -11.03 -15.38 -3.63
N MET A 222 -11.61 -14.99 -2.50
CA MET A 222 -12.76 -14.08 -2.44
C MET A 222 -12.44 -12.88 -1.54
N PRO A 223 -11.59 -11.95 -2.04
CA PRO A 223 -11.16 -10.80 -1.25
C PRO A 223 -12.36 -9.89 -0.91
N ARG A 224 -12.44 -9.48 0.36
CA ARG A 224 -13.54 -8.65 0.88
C ARG A 224 -13.24 -7.16 0.83
N ASP A 225 -11.96 -6.82 0.86
CA ASP A 225 -11.48 -5.43 0.84
C ASP A 225 -10.15 -5.32 0.09
N MET A 226 -9.64 -4.09 0.02
CA MET A 226 -8.40 -3.74 -0.65
C MET A 226 -7.14 -4.36 -0.01
N ALA A 227 -7.19 -4.96 1.19
CA ALA A 227 -6.03 -5.56 1.85
C ALA A 227 -5.49 -6.78 1.12
N TYR A 228 -6.28 -7.37 0.21
CA TYR A 228 -5.88 -8.52 -0.58
C TYR A 228 -4.56 -8.31 -1.35
N VAL A 229 -4.25 -7.06 -1.72
CA VAL A 229 -3.00 -6.72 -2.43
C VAL A 229 -1.75 -6.93 -1.57
N PHE A 230 -1.92 -6.98 -0.24
CA PHE A 230 -0.88 -7.32 0.75
C PHE A 230 -1.27 -8.56 1.56
N GLY A 231 -1.97 -9.52 0.95
CA GLY A 231 -2.26 -10.80 1.58
C GLY A 231 -3.21 -10.72 2.78
N GLY A 232 -3.94 -9.61 2.95
CA GLY A 232 -4.81 -9.37 4.11
C GLY A 232 -4.12 -8.68 5.30
N ALA A 233 -2.81 -8.44 5.24
CA ALA A 233 -2.08 -7.83 6.36
C ALA A 233 -2.26 -6.31 6.44
N TYR A 234 -2.52 -5.65 5.30
CA TYR A 234 -2.56 -4.19 5.23
C TYR A 234 -3.42 -3.67 4.07
N VAL A 235 -4.26 -2.69 4.35
CA VAL A 235 -4.93 -1.86 3.35
C VAL A 235 -4.05 -0.63 3.07
N PRO A 236 -3.61 -0.37 1.82
CA PRO A 236 -2.83 0.82 1.53
C PRO A 236 -3.54 2.11 1.96
N LEU A 237 -2.90 2.87 2.86
CA LEU A 237 -3.42 4.12 3.44
C LEU A 237 -3.94 5.09 2.37
N SER A 238 -3.16 5.30 1.30
CA SER A 238 -3.54 6.14 0.16
C SER A 238 -4.87 5.72 -0.45
N CYS A 239 -5.07 4.43 -0.65
CA CYS A 239 -6.30 3.85 -1.21
C CYS A 239 -7.46 3.93 -0.22
N LYS A 240 -7.21 3.73 1.08
CA LYS A 240 -8.24 3.83 2.12
C LYS A 240 -8.74 5.26 2.31
N ILE A 241 -7.85 6.26 2.20
CA ILE A 241 -8.24 7.68 2.20
C ILE A 241 -9.17 7.97 1.01
N ILE A 242 -8.79 7.50 -0.20
CA ILE A 242 -9.63 7.67 -1.40
C ILE A 242 -11.00 7.02 -1.20
N GLU A 243 -11.06 5.82 -0.64
CA GLU A 243 -12.33 5.17 -0.29
C GLU A 243 -13.17 6.05 0.66
N GLN A 244 -12.59 6.52 1.77
CA GLN A 244 -13.33 7.34 2.74
C GLN A 244 -13.83 8.65 2.14
N VAL A 245 -13.03 9.32 1.31
CA VAL A 245 -13.44 10.56 0.64
C VAL A 245 -14.56 10.31 -0.37
N LEU A 246 -14.51 9.18 -1.09
CA LEU A 246 -15.55 8.80 -2.04
C LEU A 246 -16.87 8.45 -1.37
N GLU A 247 -16.82 7.75 -0.23
CA GLU A 247 -17.99 7.40 0.59
C GLU A 247 -18.65 8.65 1.18
N ARG A 248 -17.85 9.57 1.72
CA ARG A 248 -18.34 10.76 2.43
C ARG A 248 -18.58 11.97 1.53
N ARG A 249 -18.20 11.88 0.25
CA ARG A 249 -18.20 12.99 -0.73
C ARG A 249 -17.42 14.22 -0.23
N GLY A 250 -16.33 13.99 0.51
CA GLY A 250 -15.51 15.04 1.10
C GLY A 250 -14.64 14.54 2.26
N TRP A 251 -14.03 15.47 2.98
CA TRP A 251 -13.12 15.19 4.10
C TRP A 251 -13.81 15.18 5.48
N GLN A 252 -15.12 15.36 5.52
CA GLN A 252 -15.87 15.45 6.77
C GLN A 252 -15.65 14.20 7.65
N GLY A 253 -15.31 14.41 8.92
CA GLY A 253 -15.03 13.34 9.87
C GLY A 253 -13.65 12.68 9.72
N LEU A 254 -12.76 13.23 8.88
CA LEU A 254 -11.37 12.79 8.71
C LEU A 254 -10.36 13.78 9.30
N GLU A 255 -10.81 14.79 10.04
CA GLU A 255 -9.99 15.91 10.53
C GLU A 255 -8.81 15.42 11.38
N GLU A 256 -9.04 14.44 12.26
CA GLU A 256 -7.96 13.86 13.07
C GLU A 256 -6.98 13.04 12.23
N VAL A 257 -7.43 12.36 11.18
CA VAL A 257 -6.57 11.59 10.27
C VAL A 257 -5.67 12.55 9.49
N VAL A 258 -6.23 13.63 8.95
CA VAL A 258 -5.49 14.66 8.23
C VAL A 258 -4.45 15.32 9.14
N ARG A 259 -4.84 15.65 10.39
CA ARG A 259 -3.92 16.19 11.39
C ARG A 259 -2.75 15.25 11.69
N LEU A 260 -3.00 13.94 11.82
CA LEU A 260 -1.96 12.94 12.09
C LEU A 260 -1.02 12.70 10.90
N LEU A 261 -1.48 12.98 9.67
CA LEU A 261 -0.69 12.91 8.45
C LEU A 261 0.16 14.15 8.19
N ASN A 262 -0.02 15.22 8.99
CA ASN A 262 0.54 16.55 8.74
C ASN A 262 0.23 17.04 7.30
N GLY A 263 -0.92 16.63 6.76
CA GLY A 263 -1.37 16.98 5.42
C GLY A 263 -2.26 18.22 5.43
N ASN A 264 -2.29 18.94 4.31
CA ASN A 264 -3.32 19.94 4.05
C ASN A 264 -4.42 19.30 3.20
N GLU A 265 -5.68 19.44 3.60
CA GLU A 265 -6.86 19.02 2.85
C GLU A 265 -7.54 20.20 2.15
N PHE A 266 -8.14 19.92 0.99
CA PHE A 266 -9.04 20.86 0.33
C PHE A 266 -10.13 20.10 -0.43
N SER A 267 -11.28 20.75 -0.61
CA SER A 267 -12.37 20.27 -1.46
C SER A 267 -12.93 21.46 -2.22
N VAL A 268 -12.94 21.38 -3.55
CA VAL A 268 -13.50 22.41 -4.43
C VAL A 268 -14.63 21.77 -5.21
N SER A 269 -15.86 22.25 -4.98
CA SER A 269 -17.00 21.88 -5.81
C SER A 269 -17.11 22.87 -6.95
N GLY A 270 -16.89 22.42 -8.18
CA GLY A 270 -17.18 23.23 -9.35
C GLY A 270 -18.69 23.41 -9.48
N SER A 271 -19.20 24.61 -9.27
CA SER A 271 -20.56 24.98 -9.68
C SER A 271 -20.60 24.90 -11.20
N GLY A 272 -21.21 23.83 -11.72
CA GLY A 272 -21.31 23.57 -13.14
C GLY A 272 -22.15 24.64 -13.83
N ARG A 273 -21.50 25.68 -14.35
CA ARG A 273 -21.97 26.47 -15.49
C ARG A 273 -20.74 27.03 -16.20
N GLY A 274 -20.67 26.74 -17.50
CA GLY A 274 -19.49 26.91 -18.34
C GLY A 274 -18.85 28.29 -18.22
N GLY A 275 -17.53 28.29 -18.08
CA GLY A 275 -16.71 29.49 -18.08
C GLY A 275 -15.35 29.17 -17.46
N LEU A 276 -14.32 29.07 -18.29
CA LEU A 276 -12.93 29.16 -17.84
C LEU A 276 -12.76 30.51 -17.12
N GLY A 277 -12.80 30.52 -15.81
CA GLY A 277 -12.76 31.74 -15.01
C GLY A 277 -12.19 31.48 -13.62
N ALA A 278 -10.93 31.88 -13.44
CA ALA A 278 -10.24 32.16 -12.19
C ALA A 278 -10.27 31.08 -11.08
N VAL A 279 -9.17 30.32 -10.99
CA VAL A 279 -8.77 29.65 -9.75
C VAL A 279 -8.40 30.73 -8.73
N GLY A 280 -9.36 31.10 -7.88
CA GLY A 280 -9.12 31.93 -6.71
C GLY A 280 -8.43 31.10 -5.63
N LEU A 281 -7.11 31.25 -5.50
CA LEU A 281 -6.39 30.94 -4.28
C LEU A 281 -6.90 31.89 -3.18
N ALA A 282 -7.68 31.39 -2.24
CA ALA A 282 -7.92 32.07 -0.98
C ALA A 282 -7.96 31.07 0.16
N ALA A 283 -6.86 31.06 0.92
CA ALA A 283 -6.79 30.50 2.25
C ALA A 283 -7.79 31.22 3.17
N GLY A 284 -8.50 30.43 3.99
CA GLY A 284 -9.16 30.84 5.23
C GLY A 284 -9.90 32.18 5.25
N MET A 285 -11.21 32.17 4.99
CA MET A 285 -12.13 33.12 5.58
C MET A 285 -13.56 32.56 5.56
N SER A 286 -14.13 32.42 6.76
CA SER A 286 -15.54 32.12 6.98
C SER A 286 -16.41 33.30 6.55
N TYR A 287 -17.39 33.08 5.67
CA TYR A 287 -18.55 33.96 5.58
C TYR A 287 -19.83 33.13 5.54
N SER A 288 -20.70 33.42 6.51
CA SER A 288 -22.10 33.03 6.55
C SER A 288 -22.84 33.61 5.33
N THR A 289 -23.60 32.79 4.61
CA THR A 289 -24.62 33.27 3.68
C THR A 289 -25.88 32.42 3.81
N LEU A 290 -27.00 33.14 3.87
CA LEU A 290 -28.36 32.74 4.22
C LEU A 290 -29.00 31.70 3.27
N PRO A 291 -30.09 31.03 3.68
CA PRO A 291 -30.70 29.93 2.93
C PRO A 291 -31.55 30.42 1.75
N TYR A 292 -31.46 29.74 0.60
CA TYR A 292 -32.37 29.93 -0.53
C TYR A 292 -33.04 28.58 -0.90
N PRO A 293 -34.27 28.60 -1.43
CA PRO A 293 -35.33 27.68 -1.10
C PRO A 293 -35.41 26.44 -2.00
N ASP A 294 -36.14 25.45 -1.49
CA ASP A 294 -36.63 24.29 -2.19
C ASP A 294 -37.18 24.60 -3.59
N SER A 295 -36.56 24.01 -4.61
CA SER A 295 -37.22 23.76 -5.89
C SER A 295 -36.91 22.34 -6.34
N ALA A 296 -37.89 21.48 -6.10
CA ALA A 296 -38.24 20.22 -6.77
C ALA A 296 -37.11 19.49 -7.51
N VAL A 297 -36.72 18.36 -6.93
CA VAL A 297 -36.00 17.27 -7.60
C VAL A 297 -36.92 16.72 -8.70
N GLU A 298 -36.63 17.05 -9.96
CA GLU A 298 -37.12 16.26 -11.09
C GLU A 298 -36.25 15.01 -11.23
N ASP A 299 -36.87 13.86 -10.96
CA ASP A 299 -36.36 12.53 -11.26
C ASP A 299 -35.98 12.42 -12.74
N ASN A 300 -34.69 12.29 -13.01
CA ASN A 300 -34.20 11.93 -14.35
C ASN A 300 -33.68 10.49 -14.33
N PRO A 301 -34.39 9.50 -14.92
CA PRO A 301 -33.96 8.12 -14.89
C PRO A 301 -33.05 7.77 -16.09
N ALA A 302 -32.13 6.82 -15.82
CA ALA A 302 -31.57 5.86 -16.78
C ALA A 302 -30.55 6.32 -17.84
N TRP A 303 -29.47 6.96 -17.41
CA TRP A 303 -28.13 6.51 -17.82
C TRP A 303 -27.29 6.28 -16.56
N GLU A 304 -27.02 5.03 -16.20
CA GLU A 304 -25.98 4.75 -15.20
C GLU A 304 -24.61 4.94 -15.86
N SER A 305 -24.18 6.19 -16.09
CA SER A 305 -22.79 6.41 -16.47
C SER A 305 -21.99 6.17 -15.21
N GLN A 306 -21.35 5.01 -15.18
CA GLN A 306 -20.35 4.62 -14.20
C GLN A 306 -19.53 5.86 -13.78
N ARG A 307 -19.66 6.27 -12.51
CA ARG A 307 -18.97 7.44 -11.96
C ARG A 307 -17.48 7.32 -12.27
N VAL A 308 -16.90 8.27 -13.00
CA VAL A 308 -15.46 8.27 -13.29
C VAL A 308 -14.72 9.05 -12.22
N VAL A 309 -13.67 8.46 -11.66
CA VAL A 309 -12.80 9.06 -10.64
C VAL A 309 -11.39 9.17 -11.20
N LEU A 310 -10.87 10.40 -11.26
CA LEU A 310 -9.47 10.65 -11.62
C LEU A 310 -8.63 10.65 -10.33
N ALA A 311 -7.85 9.59 -10.10
CA ALA A 311 -6.93 9.49 -8.98
C ALA A 311 -5.54 9.98 -9.40
N VAL A 312 -5.05 11.05 -8.78
CA VAL A 312 -3.76 11.68 -9.08
C VAL A 312 -2.77 11.41 -7.94
N PHE A 313 -1.66 10.75 -8.25
CA PHE A 313 -0.57 10.44 -7.31
C PHE A 313 0.66 11.29 -7.63
N LEU A 314 0.98 12.26 -6.76
CA LEU A 314 2.17 13.09 -6.89
C LEU A 314 3.30 12.46 -6.07
N GLY A 315 4.41 12.09 -6.73
CA GLY A 315 5.54 11.38 -6.10
C GLY A 315 5.62 9.89 -6.44
N GLY A 316 4.59 9.35 -7.11
CA GLY A 316 4.57 8.00 -7.65
C GLY A 316 3.43 7.15 -7.12
N CYS A 317 3.13 6.07 -7.84
CA CYS A 317 2.09 5.10 -7.48
C CYS A 317 2.58 3.69 -7.74
N THR A 318 2.23 2.75 -6.86
CA THR A 318 2.59 1.34 -6.96
C THR A 318 1.53 0.54 -7.74
N PHE A 319 1.92 -0.62 -8.28
CA PHE A 319 0.95 -1.54 -8.88
C PHE A 319 -0.08 -2.06 -7.86
N SER A 320 0.30 -2.20 -6.58
CA SER A 320 -0.61 -2.61 -5.51
C SER A 320 -1.70 -1.57 -5.26
N GLU A 321 -1.38 -0.28 -5.25
CA GLU A 321 -2.37 0.79 -5.10
C GLU A 321 -3.32 0.85 -6.31
N ILE A 322 -2.78 0.70 -7.53
CA ILE A 322 -3.59 0.63 -8.74
C ILE A 322 -4.54 -0.58 -8.70
N ALA A 323 -4.07 -1.74 -8.25
CA ALA A 323 -4.88 -2.95 -8.12
C ALA A 323 -5.98 -2.78 -7.06
N ALA A 324 -5.64 -2.24 -5.88
CA ALA A 324 -6.57 -1.94 -4.80
C ALA A 324 -7.69 -0.99 -5.25
N LEU A 325 -7.36 0.11 -5.93
CA LEU A 325 -8.36 1.06 -6.42
C LEU A 325 -9.20 0.50 -7.58
N ARG A 326 -8.63 -0.36 -8.43
CA ARG A 326 -9.44 -1.10 -9.43
C ARG A 326 -10.43 -2.04 -8.77
N PHE A 327 -10.03 -2.73 -7.70
CA PHE A 327 -10.92 -3.54 -6.88
C PHE A 327 -12.05 -2.67 -6.29
N LEU A 328 -11.70 -1.56 -5.64
CA LEU A 328 -12.68 -0.61 -5.10
C LEU A 328 -13.64 -0.10 -6.19
N GLY A 329 -13.13 0.22 -7.38
CA GLY A 329 -13.94 0.68 -8.50
C GLY A 329 -14.97 -0.36 -8.95
N LYS A 330 -14.58 -1.64 -8.98
CA LYS A 330 -15.51 -2.74 -9.27
C LYS A 330 -16.60 -2.85 -8.21
N GLU A 331 -16.24 -2.79 -6.93
CA GLU A 331 -17.18 -2.90 -5.80
C GLU A 331 -18.17 -1.73 -5.72
N ARG A 332 -17.72 -0.52 -6.08
CA ARG A 332 -18.53 0.71 -5.93
C ARG A 332 -19.18 1.19 -7.24
N GLY A 333 -19.07 0.41 -8.33
CA GLY A 333 -19.60 0.80 -9.63
C GLY A 333 -18.98 2.09 -10.17
N CYS A 334 -17.68 2.33 -9.91
CA CYS A 334 -16.96 3.50 -10.39
C CYS A 334 -15.71 3.12 -11.19
N LYS A 335 -15.29 4.00 -12.10
CA LYS A 335 -14.13 3.77 -12.97
C LYS A 335 -13.00 4.68 -12.57
N PHE A 336 -11.88 4.09 -12.15
CA PHE A 336 -10.67 4.85 -11.88
C PHE A 336 -9.85 5.10 -13.14
N ILE A 337 -9.44 6.36 -13.32
CA ILE A 337 -8.37 6.78 -14.23
C ILE A 337 -7.21 7.22 -13.33
N PHE A 338 -6.01 6.71 -13.60
CA PHE A 338 -4.82 6.96 -12.79
C PHE A 338 -3.90 7.94 -13.51
N LEU A 339 -3.53 9.01 -12.82
CA LEU A 339 -2.43 9.89 -13.19
C LEU A 339 -1.37 9.79 -12.11
N THR A 340 -0.11 9.62 -12.48
CA THR A 340 0.99 9.56 -11.53
C THR A 340 2.24 10.15 -12.15
N THR A 341 3.10 10.77 -11.34
CA THR A 341 4.42 11.24 -11.81
C THR A 341 5.32 10.09 -12.24
N ALA A 342 5.18 8.93 -11.59
CA ALA A 342 5.91 7.71 -11.94
C ALA A 342 5.20 6.45 -11.42
N ILE A 343 5.43 5.31 -12.07
CA ILE A 343 5.18 4.00 -11.45
C ILE A 343 6.40 3.64 -10.61
N THR A 344 6.19 3.45 -9.31
CA THR A 344 7.28 3.27 -8.33
C THR A 344 7.10 2.02 -7.47
N ASN A 345 8.14 1.70 -6.72
CA ASN A 345 8.17 0.69 -5.66
C ASN A 345 9.21 1.10 -4.62
N SER A 346 9.28 0.35 -3.52
CA SER A 346 10.21 0.63 -2.42
C SER A 346 11.69 0.56 -2.84
N ALA A 347 12.08 -0.34 -3.74
CA ALA A 347 13.47 -0.41 -4.23
C ALA A 347 13.86 0.85 -5.00
N ARG A 348 13.03 1.30 -5.95
CA ARG A 348 13.27 2.56 -6.70
C ARG A 348 13.31 3.77 -5.77
N MET A 349 12.50 3.77 -4.71
CA MET A 349 12.52 4.84 -3.71
C MET A 349 13.83 4.86 -2.92
N MET A 350 14.34 3.70 -2.48
CA MET A 350 15.62 3.62 -1.77
C MET A 350 16.80 3.94 -2.68
N GLU A 351 16.80 3.44 -3.92
CA GLU A 351 17.81 3.74 -4.93
C GLU A 351 17.93 5.24 -5.19
N ALA A 352 16.80 5.97 -5.24
CA ALA A 352 16.81 7.42 -5.39
C ALA A 352 17.42 8.17 -4.19
N MET A 353 17.53 7.53 -3.03
CA MET A 353 18.16 8.09 -1.82
C MET A 353 19.66 7.77 -1.74
N ILE A 354 20.12 6.76 -2.48
CA ILE A 354 21.53 6.38 -2.56
C ILE A 354 22.21 7.29 -3.58
N GLU A 355 23.37 7.85 -3.21
CA GLU A 355 24.13 8.65 -4.17
C GLU A 355 24.63 7.77 -5.30
N ALA A 356 24.46 8.26 -6.54
CA ALA A 356 25.06 7.63 -7.69
C ALA A 356 26.58 7.68 -7.53
N LYS A 357 27.25 6.53 -7.69
CA LYS A 357 28.71 6.50 -7.83
C LYS A 357 29.05 7.32 -9.08
N ALA A 358 29.77 8.42 -8.88
CA ALA A 358 30.22 9.33 -9.93
C ALA A 358 31.15 8.64 -10.93
#